data_AF-A0A833DYM6-F1
#
_entry.id   AF-A0A833DYM6-F1
#
_cell.length_a   1.000
_cell.length_b   1.000
_cell.length_c   1.000
_cell.angle_alpha   90.00
_cell.angle_beta   90.00
_cell.angle_gamma   90.00
#
_symmetry.space_group_name_H-M   'P 1'
#
loop_
_entity.id
_entity.type
_entity.pdbx_description
1 polymer ?
#
loop_
_entity_poly.entity_id
_entity_poly.type
_entity_poly.pdbx_seq_one_letter_code
_entity_poly.pdbx_strand_id
1 'polypeptide(L)'
;MKAYHIHVEGIVQGVGFRPFVYRIAHEHNLRGYVKNLGDAGVEIVIEGEESDIEAFLHDLKHKAPPLAKVEKIRKKEMIPQGFDSFYIEKSSQGGSRGDSIIPPDVSICEDCVKELFDPSNKRYMYPFIVCTNCGPRFTIIEDLPYDRINTTMREFEMCEFCESEYKDPLNRRYHAEPVCCPVCGPSYRLYTKEGEEIIGDPIKKTAELIDKGYIVAIKGIGGIHIACDATKEDVVEELRKRILRPQQPFALMAKDLETIESFAVISKAEKEELLSYRKPIVALHKKEPFPLPEALAPGLHTIGVMLPYSGIHHLLFHHSKSPVYVMTSANYPGLPMVKDNDKAFKELKDLVDYLLLHNRKILNRADDSVIRFVDGSRAIIRRSRGFVPLPIDMPFEFTGLAVGAELLNAFGFAKNGRIYSSQYIGNTSKVEVLEFMREAIAHFRKILRIKNLDLIISDLHPLYNTTKLAMEMAENEGVEFLQVQHHYSHIASVMAENKLDEIIGIAVDGVGYGVDDNTWGGEVIYMSYEDVER
;
A
#
# COMPACT_ATOMS: atom_id res chain seq x y z
N MET A 1 -30.98 -24.30 -20.88
CA MET A 1 -29.53 -24.23 -20.57
C MET A 1 -28.73 -23.43 -21.60
N LYS A 2 -28.19 -22.29 -21.18
CA LYS A 2 -27.22 -21.47 -21.93
C LYS A 2 -25.87 -21.54 -21.24
N ALA A 3 -24.81 -21.22 -21.97
CA ALA A 3 -23.47 -21.10 -21.41
C ALA A 3 -22.84 -19.76 -21.81
N TYR A 4 -22.11 -19.15 -20.88
CA TYR A 4 -21.41 -17.89 -21.14
C TYR A 4 -19.99 -17.94 -20.63
N HIS A 5 -19.11 -17.40 -21.47
CA HIS A 5 -17.77 -17.00 -21.10
C HIS A 5 -17.80 -15.54 -20.67
N ILE A 6 -17.36 -15.27 -19.45
CA ILE A 6 -17.39 -13.95 -18.82
C ILE A 6 -15.96 -13.56 -18.45
N HIS A 7 -15.55 -12.37 -18.88
CA HIS A 7 -14.31 -11.73 -18.44
C HIS A 7 -14.64 -10.53 -17.56
N VAL A 8 -14.12 -10.52 -16.34
CA VAL A 8 -14.31 -9.45 -15.37
C VAL A 8 -13.00 -8.68 -15.19
N GLU A 9 -13.07 -7.36 -15.37
CA GLU A 9 -11.96 -6.43 -15.24
C GLU A 9 -12.21 -5.45 -14.08
N GLY A 10 -11.15 -5.05 -13.39
CA GLY A 10 -11.18 -4.13 -12.25
C GLY A 10 -10.28 -4.59 -11.10
N ILE A 11 -10.64 -4.25 -9.85
CA ILE A 11 -9.99 -4.79 -8.65
C ILE A 11 -10.69 -6.11 -8.32
N VAL A 12 -10.23 -7.21 -8.93
CA VAL A 12 -10.90 -8.52 -8.85
C VAL A 12 -9.97 -9.67 -8.46
N GLN A 13 -8.66 -9.42 -8.35
CA GLN A 13 -7.70 -10.39 -7.80
C GLN A 13 -7.26 -9.98 -6.40
N GLY A 14 -6.97 -10.96 -5.54
CA GLY A 14 -6.51 -10.73 -4.17
C GLY A 14 -7.52 -10.09 -3.22
N VAL A 15 -8.79 -9.99 -3.61
CA VAL A 15 -9.87 -9.34 -2.84
C VAL A 15 -11.00 -10.30 -2.47
N GLY A 16 -10.72 -11.61 -2.46
CA GLY A 16 -11.74 -12.63 -2.17
C GLY A 16 -12.77 -12.83 -3.29
N PHE A 17 -12.48 -12.38 -4.52
CA PHE A 17 -13.43 -12.43 -5.64
C PHE A 17 -13.74 -13.86 -6.11
N ARG A 18 -12.74 -14.74 -6.29
CA ARG A 18 -13.00 -16.14 -6.68
C ARG A 18 -13.89 -16.88 -5.66
N PRO A 19 -13.63 -16.80 -4.33
CA PRO A 19 -14.57 -17.27 -3.29
C PRO A 19 -15.99 -16.73 -3.44
N PHE A 20 -16.11 -15.43 -3.70
CA PHE A 20 -17.40 -14.78 -3.89
C PHE A 20 -18.14 -15.35 -5.10
N VAL A 21 -17.47 -15.42 -6.26
CA VAL A 21 -18.01 -16.00 -7.51
C VAL A 21 -18.46 -17.43 -7.31
N TYR A 22 -17.64 -18.26 -6.66
CA TYR A 22 -18.00 -19.64 -6.33
C TYR A 22 -19.29 -19.70 -5.52
N ARG A 23 -19.41 -18.89 -4.47
CA ARG A 23 -20.60 -18.87 -3.60
C ARG A 23 -21.86 -18.47 -4.36
N ILE A 24 -21.83 -17.36 -5.10
CA ILE A 24 -23.02 -16.91 -5.84
C ILE A 24 -23.37 -17.87 -6.98
N ALA A 25 -22.41 -18.55 -7.60
CA ALA A 25 -22.70 -19.58 -8.59
C ALA A 25 -23.49 -20.75 -7.99
N HIS A 26 -23.13 -21.19 -6.78
CA HIS A 26 -23.87 -22.23 -6.06
C HIS A 26 -25.25 -21.76 -5.58
N GLU A 27 -25.37 -20.52 -5.08
CA GLU A 27 -26.65 -19.94 -4.69
C GLU A 27 -27.66 -19.91 -5.85
N HIS A 28 -27.16 -19.68 -7.07
CA HIS A 28 -27.96 -19.65 -8.30
C HIS A 28 -27.99 -21.00 -9.06
N ASN A 29 -27.52 -22.10 -8.47
CA ASN A 29 -27.48 -23.44 -9.08
C ASN A 29 -26.74 -23.52 -10.44
N LEU A 30 -25.77 -22.62 -10.68
CA LEU A 30 -24.97 -22.58 -11.90
C LEU A 30 -23.78 -23.54 -11.81
N ARG A 31 -23.30 -23.98 -12.97
CA ARG A 31 -22.17 -24.90 -13.11
C ARG A 31 -21.08 -24.30 -13.99
N GLY A 32 -19.84 -24.71 -13.82
CA GLY A 32 -18.71 -24.14 -14.56
C GLY A 32 -17.50 -23.85 -13.68
N TYR A 33 -16.79 -22.76 -13.94
CA TYR A 33 -15.61 -22.42 -13.16
C TYR A 33 -15.29 -20.93 -13.10
N VAL A 34 -14.38 -20.59 -12.19
CA VAL A 34 -13.72 -19.28 -12.12
C VAL A 34 -12.20 -19.45 -12.01
N LYS A 35 -11.42 -18.64 -12.75
CA LYS A 35 -9.95 -18.60 -12.62
C LYS A 35 -9.37 -17.19 -12.74
N ASN A 36 -8.22 -16.98 -12.10
CA ASN A 36 -7.43 -15.76 -12.28
C ASN A 36 -6.62 -15.83 -13.59
N LEU A 37 -6.47 -14.68 -14.23
CA LEU A 37 -5.67 -14.48 -15.44
C LEU A 37 -4.40 -13.66 -15.16
N GLY A 38 -3.40 -13.78 -16.02
CA GLY A 38 -2.10 -13.09 -15.88
C GLY A 38 -2.15 -11.58 -16.11
N ASP A 39 -3.29 -11.07 -16.56
CA ASP A 39 -3.60 -9.67 -16.85
C ASP A 39 -4.36 -8.97 -15.71
N ALA A 40 -4.31 -9.58 -14.51
CA ALA A 40 -5.07 -9.25 -13.30
C ALA A 40 -6.60 -9.45 -13.41
N GLY A 41 -7.13 -9.93 -14.55
CA GLY A 41 -8.55 -10.19 -14.75
C GLY A 41 -9.03 -11.51 -14.16
N VAL A 42 -10.35 -11.72 -14.16
CA VAL A 42 -10.97 -12.98 -13.76
C VAL A 42 -11.82 -13.52 -14.91
N GLU A 43 -11.58 -14.77 -15.26
CA GLU A 43 -12.42 -15.52 -16.20
C GLU A 43 -13.44 -16.35 -15.42
N ILE A 44 -14.68 -16.32 -15.89
CA ILE A 44 -15.79 -17.09 -15.34
C ILE A 44 -16.48 -17.80 -16.51
N VAL A 45 -16.67 -19.10 -16.42
CA VAL A 45 -17.54 -19.87 -17.31
C VAL A 45 -18.71 -20.36 -16.48
N ILE A 46 -19.93 -20.06 -16.93
CA ILE A 46 -21.17 -20.50 -16.27
C ILE A 46 -22.12 -21.12 -17.28
N GLU A 47 -22.80 -22.18 -16.84
CA GLU A 47 -23.83 -22.92 -17.56
C GLU A 47 -25.04 -23.10 -16.64
N GLY A 48 -26.23 -22.85 -17.18
CA GLY A 48 -27.46 -22.94 -16.41
C GLY A 48 -28.67 -22.37 -17.13
N GLU A 49 -29.75 -22.16 -16.39
CA GLU A 49 -30.92 -21.47 -16.89
C GLU A 49 -30.65 -19.96 -17.04
N GLU A 50 -31.29 -19.34 -18.02
CA GLU A 50 -30.99 -17.94 -18.37
C GLU A 50 -31.32 -16.98 -17.23
N SER A 51 -32.41 -17.24 -16.49
CA SER A 51 -32.79 -16.48 -15.30
C SER A 51 -31.73 -16.51 -14.20
N ASP A 52 -31.12 -17.67 -13.97
CA ASP A 52 -30.10 -17.86 -12.93
C ASP A 52 -28.79 -17.17 -13.31
N ILE A 53 -28.46 -17.21 -14.60
CA ILE A 53 -27.31 -16.48 -15.16
C ILE A 53 -27.49 -14.96 -15.02
N GLU A 54 -28.69 -14.45 -15.28
CA GLU A 54 -28.99 -13.01 -15.09
C GLU A 54 -28.93 -12.60 -13.62
N ALA A 55 -29.48 -13.42 -12.72
CA ALA A 55 -29.41 -13.20 -11.28
C ALA A 55 -27.96 -13.22 -10.76
N PHE A 56 -27.15 -14.16 -11.24
CA PHE A 56 -25.72 -14.22 -10.96
C PHE A 56 -24.99 -12.96 -11.43
N LEU A 57 -25.27 -12.46 -12.63
CA LEU A 57 -24.64 -11.24 -13.16
C LEU A 57 -25.04 -9.99 -12.39
N HIS A 58 -26.28 -9.93 -11.91
CA HIS A 58 -26.74 -8.88 -11.01
C HIS A 58 -25.96 -8.92 -9.69
N ASP A 59 -25.89 -10.09 -9.06
CA ASP A 59 -25.17 -10.25 -7.79
C ASP A 59 -23.67 -10.01 -7.93
N LEU A 60 -23.06 -10.44 -9.03
CA LEU A 60 -21.65 -10.18 -9.35
C LEU A 60 -21.31 -8.68 -9.32
N LYS A 61 -22.26 -7.83 -9.73
CA LYS A 61 -22.11 -6.35 -9.71
C LYS A 61 -22.43 -5.73 -8.34
N HIS A 62 -23.46 -6.23 -7.65
CA HIS A 62 -24.03 -5.54 -6.49
C HIS A 62 -23.63 -6.12 -5.13
N LYS A 63 -23.15 -7.36 -5.08
CA LYS A 63 -22.77 -8.06 -3.85
C LYS A 63 -21.27 -8.36 -3.77
N ALA A 64 -20.46 -7.69 -4.60
CA ALA A 64 -19.02 -7.90 -4.65
C ALA A 64 -18.35 -7.65 -3.27
N PRO A 65 -17.23 -8.33 -2.96
CA PRO A 65 -16.50 -8.11 -1.71
C PRO A 65 -16.14 -6.63 -1.49
N PRO A 66 -15.98 -6.16 -0.23
CA PRO A 66 -15.78 -4.74 0.06
C PRO A 66 -14.57 -4.07 -0.62
N LEU A 67 -13.52 -4.86 -0.91
CA LEU A 67 -12.32 -4.39 -1.60
C LEU A 67 -12.39 -4.59 -3.12
N ALA A 68 -13.37 -5.35 -3.60
CA ALA A 68 -13.53 -5.61 -5.01
C ALA A 68 -14.26 -4.47 -5.67
N LYS A 69 -13.77 -4.06 -6.84
CA LYS A 69 -14.43 -3.07 -7.69
C LYS A 69 -14.50 -3.64 -9.09
N VAL A 70 -15.69 -4.05 -9.48
CA VAL A 70 -15.96 -4.54 -10.84
C VAL A 70 -16.17 -3.33 -11.74
N GLU A 71 -15.30 -3.16 -12.74
CA GLU A 71 -15.35 -2.01 -13.65
C GLU A 71 -15.96 -2.39 -14.99
N LYS A 72 -15.65 -3.59 -15.48
CA LYS A 72 -16.18 -4.08 -16.75
C LYS A 72 -16.44 -5.57 -16.69
N ILE A 73 -17.57 -5.97 -17.27
CA ILE A 73 -17.95 -7.37 -17.47
C ILE A 73 -18.19 -7.56 -18.95
N ARG A 74 -17.40 -8.41 -19.60
CA ARG A 74 -17.60 -8.82 -20.99
C ARG A 74 -18.19 -10.22 -20.98
N LYS A 75 -19.35 -10.40 -21.62
CA LYS A 75 -20.08 -11.66 -21.69
C LYS A 75 -20.13 -12.12 -23.15
N LYS A 76 -19.76 -13.37 -23.41
CA LYS A 76 -19.85 -14.00 -24.73
C LYS A 76 -20.58 -15.32 -24.59
N GLU A 77 -21.60 -15.52 -25.41
CA GLU A 77 -22.31 -16.80 -25.45
C GLU A 77 -21.40 -17.89 -26.00
N MET A 78 -21.51 -19.09 -25.42
CA MET A 78 -20.74 -20.26 -25.82
C MET A 78 -21.62 -21.51 -25.77
N ILE A 79 -21.10 -22.59 -26.35
CA ILE A 79 -21.77 -23.89 -26.33
C ILE A 79 -21.56 -24.51 -24.94
N PRO A 80 -22.62 -25.01 -24.28
CA PRO A 80 -22.48 -25.74 -23.02
C PRO A 80 -21.55 -26.95 -23.15
N GLN A 81 -20.60 -27.06 -22.24
CA GLN A 81 -19.61 -28.13 -22.12
C GLN A 81 -20.07 -29.26 -21.21
N GLY A 82 -21.13 -29.03 -20.42
CA GLY A 82 -21.74 -30.06 -19.57
C GLY A 82 -21.02 -30.23 -18.24
N PHE A 83 -20.74 -29.13 -17.55
CA PHE A 83 -20.15 -29.21 -16.20
C PHE A 83 -21.12 -29.86 -15.20
N ASP A 84 -20.57 -30.65 -14.27
CA ASP A 84 -21.35 -31.29 -13.20
C ASP A 84 -21.55 -30.36 -11.99
N SER A 85 -20.61 -29.45 -11.76
CA SER A 85 -20.61 -28.51 -10.63
C SER A 85 -19.90 -27.21 -10.99
N PHE A 86 -19.90 -26.24 -10.07
CA PHE A 86 -19.06 -25.06 -10.17
C PHE A 86 -17.79 -25.21 -9.31
N TYR A 87 -16.62 -24.83 -9.81
CA TYR A 87 -15.36 -24.93 -9.06
C TYR A 87 -14.39 -23.78 -9.35
N ILE A 88 -13.44 -23.56 -8.44
CA ILE A 88 -12.33 -22.63 -8.69
C ILE A 88 -11.23 -23.38 -9.44
N GLU A 89 -10.96 -22.96 -10.68
CA GLU A 89 -9.93 -23.54 -11.53
C GLU A 89 -8.56 -22.91 -11.25
N LYS A 90 -7.49 -23.64 -11.57
CA LYS A 90 -6.11 -23.13 -11.47
C LYS A 90 -5.95 -21.88 -12.33
N SER A 91 -5.30 -20.87 -11.76
CA SER A 91 -4.99 -19.64 -12.48
C SER A 91 -4.14 -19.92 -13.72
N SER A 92 -4.32 -19.09 -14.75
CA SER A 92 -3.58 -19.21 -16.01
C SER A 92 -2.76 -17.96 -16.27
N GLN A 93 -1.66 -18.12 -17.02
CA GLN A 93 -0.85 -17.00 -17.51
C GLN A 93 -1.48 -16.30 -18.74
N GLY A 94 -2.63 -16.81 -19.22
CA GLY A 94 -3.39 -16.18 -20.30
C GLY A 94 -4.00 -14.85 -19.87
N GLY A 95 -4.39 -14.04 -20.86
CA GLY A 95 -4.92 -12.70 -20.69
C GLY A 95 -4.61 -11.89 -21.94
N SER A 96 -5.62 -11.20 -22.50
CA SER A 96 -5.47 -10.52 -23.80
C SER A 96 -5.50 -9.01 -23.70
N ARG A 97 -5.97 -8.43 -22.56
CA ARG A 97 -6.14 -6.99 -22.36
C ARG A 97 -6.04 -6.66 -20.87
N GLY A 98 -4.82 -6.33 -20.42
CA GLY A 98 -4.50 -6.10 -19.00
C GLY A 98 -4.93 -4.74 -18.47
N ASP A 99 -6.23 -4.62 -18.22
CA ASP A 99 -6.90 -3.46 -17.60
C ASP A 99 -7.16 -3.64 -16.10
N SER A 100 -6.90 -4.82 -15.55
CA SER A 100 -7.23 -5.12 -14.16
C SER A 100 -6.18 -4.61 -13.18
N ILE A 101 -6.63 -4.35 -11.95
CA ILE A 101 -5.91 -3.57 -10.95
C ILE A 101 -5.48 -4.46 -9.79
N ILE A 102 -4.21 -4.35 -9.42
CA ILE A 102 -3.65 -5.02 -8.24
C ILE A 102 -4.15 -4.30 -6.99
N PRO A 103 -4.70 -5.02 -5.98
CA PRO A 103 -5.16 -4.38 -4.76
C PRO A 103 -3.98 -3.84 -3.93
N PRO A 104 -4.19 -2.74 -3.20
CA PRO A 104 -3.21 -2.22 -2.27
C PRO A 104 -3.12 -3.11 -1.02
N ASP A 105 -2.11 -2.88 -0.18
CA ASP A 105 -2.09 -3.47 1.17
C ASP A 105 -3.26 -2.96 2.01
N VAL A 106 -3.86 -3.86 2.79
CA VAL A 106 -5.06 -3.57 3.58
C VAL A 106 -4.82 -3.88 5.05
N SER A 107 -5.33 -3.02 5.94
CA SER A 107 -5.26 -3.26 7.37
C SER A 107 -6.05 -4.49 7.78
N ILE A 108 -5.69 -5.10 8.91
CA ILE A 108 -6.47 -6.19 9.50
C ILE A 108 -7.96 -5.79 9.66
N CYS A 109 -8.87 -6.70 9.30
CA CYS A 109 -10.31 -6.46 9.46
C CYS A 109 -10.77 -6.78 10.89
N GLU A 110 -11.90 -6.21 11.30
CA GLU A 110 -12.44 -6.35 12.66
C GLU A 110 -12.63 -7.80 13.08
N ASP A 111 -13.09 -8.67 12.18
CA ASP A 111 -13.25 -10.09 12.51
C ASP A 111 -11.92 -10.78 12.80
N CYS A 112 -10.88 -10.49 12.02
CA CYS A 112 -9.55 -11.02 12.31
C CYS A 112 -8.99 -10.43 13.60
N VAL A 113 -9.34 -9.20 13.97
CA VAL A 113 -8.99 -8.64 15.29
C VAL A 113 -9.73 -9.39 16.42
N LYS A 114 -11.00 -9.75 16.24
CA LYS A 114 -11.74 -10.58 17.20
C LYS A 114 -11.10 -11.95 17.36
N GLU A 115 -10.80 -12.62 16.25
CA GLU A 115 -10.13 -13.92 16.22
C GLU A 115 -8.72 -13.88 16.82
N LEU A 116 -8.00 -12.76 16.66
CA LEU A 116 -6.66 -12.56 17.23
C LEU A 116 -6.68 -12.62 18.76
N PHE A 117 -7.75 -12.14 19.38
CA PHE A 117 -7.89 -12.08 20.84
C PHE A 117 -8.86 -13.13 21.40
N ASP A 118 -9.32 -14.08 20.59
CA ASP A 118 -10.17 -15.18 21.01
C ASP A 118 -9.32 -16.42 21.41
N PRO A 119 -9.28 -16.80 22.71
CA PRO A 119 -8.48 -17.94 23.18
C PRO A 119 -8.89 -19.29 22.58
N SER A 120 -10.10 -19.40 22.03
CA SER A 120 -10.59 -20.62 21.37
C SER A 120 -10.09 -20.75 19.93
N ASN A 121 -9.62 -19.66 19.32
CA ASN A 121 -9.16 -19.64 17.95
C ASN A 121 -7.73 -20.20 17.84
N LYS A 122 -7.45 -21.01 16.82
CA LYS A 122 -6.09 -21.52 16.56
C LYS A 122 -5.06 -20.43 16.23
N ARG A 123 -5.53 -19.23 15.87
CA ARG A 123 -4.71 -18.04 15.61
C ARG A 123 -4.74 -17.03 16.76
N TYR A 124 -5.14 -17.45 17.96
CA TYR A 124 -5.02 -16.65 19.18
C TYR A 124 -3.60 -16.10 19.32
N MET A 125 -3.49 -14.79 19.49
CA MET A 125 -2.24 -14.04 19.62
C MET A 125 -1.28 -14.19 18.43
N TYR A 126 -1.77 -14.58 17.24
CA TYR A 126 -0.93 -14.77 16.05
C TYR A 126 -0.79 -13.49 15.21
N PRO A 127 0.40 -12.86 15.15
CA PRO A 127 0.59 -11.51 14.59
C PRO A 127 0.37 -11.40 13.07
N PHE A 128 0.42 -12.52 12.34
CA PHE A 128 0.20 -12.56 10.88
C PHE A 128 -1.20 -13.04 10.49
N ILE A 129 -2.15 -13.01 11.44
CA ILE A 129 -3.55 -13.34 11.16
C ILE A 129 -4.09 -12.49 10.00
N VAL A 130 -4.77 -13.17 9.08
CA VAL A 130 -5.30 -12.57 7.86
C VAL A 130 -6.49 -13.40 7.34
N CYS A 131 -7.32 -12.77 6.51
CA CYS A 131 -8.33 -13.44 5.67
C CYS A 131 -8.32 -12.86 4.26
N THR A 132 -9.23 -13.30 3.39
CA THR A 132 -9.34 -12.80 2.01
C THR A 132 -9.57 -11.30 1.90
N ASN A 133 -10.18 -10.69 2.93
CA ASN A 133 -10.58 -9.27 2.95
C ASN A 133 -9.55 -8.33 3.58
N CYS A 134 -8.40 -8.80 4.04
CA CYS A 134 -7.42 -7.95 4.72
C CYS A 134 -5.98 -8.41 4.54
N GLY A 135 -5.02 -7.65 5.07
CA GLY A 135 -3.61 -7.99 5.13
C GLY A 135 -2.78 -7.53 3.92
N PRO A 136 -1.51 -7.96 3.85
CA PRO A 136 -0.58 -7.50 2.82
C PRO A 136 -0.97 -7.97 1.43
N ARG A 137 -0.70 -7.15 0.43
CA ARG A 137 -0.90 -7.40 -1.00
C ARG A 137 0.32 -6.90 -1.76
N PHE A 138 0.31 -5.66 -2.23
CA PHE A 138 1.38 -5.06 -3.01
C PHE A 138 2.78 -5.30 -2.42
N THR A 139 2.95 -5.18 -1.11
CA THR A 139 4.22 -5.42 -0.41
C THR A 139 4.79 -6.84 -0.52
N ILE A 140 3.97 -7.83 -0.90
CA ILE A 140 4.35 -9.24 -0.98
C ILE A 140 4.13 -9.86 -2.37
N ILE A 141 3.55 -9.13 -3.33
CA ILE A 141 3.26 -9.65 -4.69
C ILE A 141 4.52 -9.58 -5.54
N GLU A 142 5.01 -10.74 -5.97
CA GLU A 142 6.17 -10.86 -6.85
C GLU A 142 5.78 -10.85 -8.33
N ASP A 143 4.63 -11.40 -8.66
CA ASP A 143 4.10 -11.47 -10.02
C ASP A 143 2.59 -11.72 -10.05
N LEU A 144 2.00 -11.56 -11.23
CA LEU A 144 0.64 -12.00 -11.55
C LEU A 144 0.66 -13.33 -12.33
N PRO A 145 -0.42 -14.14 -12.29
CA PRO A 145 -1.65 -13.96 -11.52
C PRO A 145 -1.41 -14.05 -10.01
N TYR A 146 -2.30 -13.39 -9.23
CA TYR A 146 -2.22 -13.41 -7.77
C TYR A 146 -2.54 -14.80 -7.23
N ASP A 147 -1.48 -15.52 -6.87
CA ASP A 147 -1.49 -16.82 -6.19
C ASP A 147 -0.29 -16.90 -5.25
N ARG A 148 -0.39 -17.74 -4.21
CA ARG A 148 0.63 -17.88 -3.15
C ARG A 148 2.04 -18.09 -3.70
N ILE A 149 2.21 -18.88 -4.76
CA ILE A 149 3.50 -19.17 -5.40
C ILE A 149 4.19 -17.93 -6.00
N ASN A 150 3.40 -16.92 -6.38
CA ASN A 150 3.86 -15.64 -6.93
C ASN A 150 3.91 -14.55 -5.85
N THR A 151 4.04 -14.93 -4.58
CA THR A 151 4.19 -14.01 -3.45
C THR A 151 5.33 -14.44 -2.55
N THR A 152 5.76 -13.55 -1.64
CA THR A 152 6.73 -13.90 -0.60
C THR A 152 6.22 -14.99 0.37
N MET A 153 4.93 -15.35 0.31
CA MET A 153 4.35 -16.44 1.11
C MET A 153 4.66 -17.84 0.54
N ARG A 154 5.27 -17.93 -0.66
CA ARG A 154 5.72 -19.20 -1.25
C ARG A 154 6.74 -19.95 -0.39
N GLU A 155 7.50 -19.23 0.44
CA GLU A 155 8.50 -19.80 1.35
C GLU A 155 7.87 -20.53 2.54
N PHE A 156 6.54 -20.42 2.70
CA PHE A 156 5.78 -20.98 3.81
C PHE A 156 4.75 -21.98 3.28
N GLU A 157 5.07 -23.28 3.33
CA GLU A 157 4.14 -24.33 2.94
C GLU A 157 2.96 -24.42 3.92
N MET A 158 1.73 -24.50 3.43
CA MET A 158 0.55 -24.54 4.31
C MET A 158 0.50 -25.87 5.07
N CYS A 159 0.27 -25.81 6.39
CA CYS A 159 -0.06 -27.01 7.16
C CYS A 159 -1.50 -27.48 6.84
N GLU A 160 -1.82 -28.72 7.20
CA GLU A 160 -3.13 -29.35 6.96
C GLU A 160 -4.32 -28.48 7.42
N PHE A 161 -4.19 -27.80 8.57
CA PHE A 161 -5.23 -26.91 9.07
C PHE A 161 -5.45 -25.68 8.19
N CYS A 162 -4.37 -25.03 7.74
CA CYS A 162 -4.51 -23.88 6.85
C CYS A 162 -4.99 -24.32 5.47
N GLU A 163 -4.55 -25.48 5.00
CA GLU A 163 -4.97 -26.03 3.72
C GLU A 163 -6.45 -26.42 3.72
N SER A 164 -6.98 -26.96 4.83
CA SER A 164 -8.41 -27.27 4.93
C SER A 164 -9.26 -26.01 4.84
N GLU A 165 -8.90 -24.94 5.55
CA GLU A 165 -9.60 -23.64 5.43
C GLU A 165 -9.40 -22.99 4.06
N TYR A 166 -8.23 -23.16 3.44
CA TYR A 166 -7.92 -22.61 2.12
C TYR A 166 -8.77 -23.25 1.02
N LYS A 167 -9.13 -24.53 1.18
CA LYS A 167 -9.95 -25.31 0.24
C LYS A 167 -11.45 -25.30 0.56
N ASP A 168 -11.84 -24.97 1.80
CA ASP A 168 -13.24 -24.94 2.23
C ASP A 168 -13.95 -23.66 1.76
N PRO A 169 -14.92 -23.73 0.83
CA PRO A 169 -15.62 -22.56 0.31
C PRO A 169 -16.47 -21.80 1.32
N LEU A 170 -16.86 -22.45 2.42
CA LEU A 170 -17.62 -21.81 3.50
C LEU A 170 -16.71 -21.04 4.47
N ASN A 171 -15.39 -21.27 4.40
CA ASN A 171 -14.44 -20.59 5.26
C ASN A 171 -14.07 -19.22 4.70
N ARG A 172 -13.98 -18.21 5.57
CA ARG A 172 -13.52 -16.86 5.20
C ARG A 172 -12.09 -16.80 4.64
N ARG A 173 -11.31 -17.87 4.83
CA ARG A 173 -9.93 -18.03 4.34
C ARG A 173 -9.84 -18.84 3.05
N TYR A 174 -10.97 -19.19 2.44
CA TYR A 174 -11.02 -19.82 1.13
C TYR A 174 -10.22 -19.00 0.11
N HIS A 175 -9.19 -19.60 -0.51
CA HIS A 175 -8.26 -18.90 -1.42
C HIS A 175 -7.64 -17.59 -0.87
N ALA A 176 -7.45 -17.49 0.44
CA ALA A 176 -6.64 -16.43 1.03
C ALA A 176 -5.16 -16.77 0.84
N GLU A 177 -4.54 -16.27 -0.24
CA GLU A 177 -3.13 -16.54 -0.55
C GLU A 177 -2.15 -16.32 0.62
N PRO A 178 -2.29 -15.28 1.48
CA PRO A 178 -1.39 -15.09 2.61
C PRO A 178 -1.80 -15.85 3.88
N VAL A 179 -2.77 -16.77 3.81
CA VAL A 179 -3.22 -17.54 4.99
C VAL A 179 -2.05 -18.31 5.60
N CYS A 180 -1.98 -18.24 6.92
CA CYS A 180 -1.00 -18.97 7.71
C CYS A 180 -1.46 -19.07 9.17
N CYS A 181 -0.73 -19.83 9.97
CA CYS A 181 -0.94 -19.98 11.42
C CYS A 181 0.43 -20.09 12.13
N PRO A 182 0.47 -20.16 13.47
CA PRO A 182 1.74 -20.29 14.21
C PRO A 182 2.63 -21.48 13.80
N VAL A 183 2.07 -22.51 13.15
CA VAL A 183 2.81 -23.72 12.74
C VAL A 183 3.53 -23.53 11.40
N CYS A 184 2.81 -23.05 10.37
CA CYS A 184 3.35 -22.96 9.01
C CYS A 184 3.79 -21.55 8.60
N GLY A 185 3.38 -20.54 9.35
CA GLY A 185 3.56 -19.16 8.98
C GLY A 185 4.86 -18.54 9.48
N PRO A 186 5.07 -17.27 9.15
CA PRO A 186 6.18 -16.51 9.69
C PRO A 186 6.07 -16.33 11.21
N SER A 187 7.22 -16.05 11.82
CA SER A 187 7.38 -15.81 13.27
C SER A 187 8.21 -14.57 13.53
N TYR A 188 7.93 -13.91 14.64
CA TYR A 188 8.74 -12.81 15.15
C TYR A 188 9.87 -13.34 16.04
N ARG A 189 10.97 -12.60 16.06
CA ARG A 189 12.10 -12.79 16.96
C ARG A 189 12.59 -11.42 17.42
N LEU A 190 13.00 -11.35 18.68
CA LEU A 190 13.52 -10.14 19.29
C LEU A 190 15.03 -10.26 19.43
N TYR A 191 15.76 -9.21 19.04
CA TYR A 191 17.21 -9.15 19.08
C TYR A 191 17.69 -7.93 19.84
N THR A 192 18.87 -8.04 20.47
CA THR A 192 19.65 -6.87 20.87
C THR A 192 20.26 -6.19 19.66
N LYS A 193 20.77 -4.96 19.82
CA LYS A 193 21.51 -4.25 18.77
C LYS A 193 22.80 -4.96 18.32
N GLU A 194 23.35 -5.86 19.15
CA GLU A 194 24.49 -6.74 18.81
C GLU A 194 24.07 -7.96 17.98
N GLY A 195 22.77 -8.21 17.81
CA GLY A 195 22.23 -9.34 17.05
C GLY A 195 21.97 -10.59 17.88
N GLU A 196 22.01 -10.50 19.21
CA GLU A 196 21.72 -11.64 20.10
C GLU A 196 20.22 -11.82 20.27
N GLU A 197 19.72 -13.04 20.06
CA GLU A 197 18.28 -13.35 20.18
C GLU A 197 17.84 -13.41 21.65
N ILE A 198 16.78 -12.67 21.98
CA ILE A 198 16.16 -12.65 23.30
C ILE A 198 15.07 -13.72 23.36
N ILE A 199 15.32 -14.78 24.12
CA ILE A 199 14.41 -15.92 24.29
C ILE A 199 13.14 -15.50 25.04
N GLY A 200 11.97 -15.96 24.60
CA GLY A 200 10.67 -15.75 25.24
C GLY A 200 9.60 -15.33 24.24
N ASP A 201 8.47 -14.79 24.70
CA ASP A 201 7.51 -14.14 23.82
C ASP A 201 8.11 -12.80 23.34
N PRO A 202 8.49 -12.69 22.05
CA PRO A 202 9.19 -11.52 21.55
C PRO A 202 8.29 -10.28 21.52
N ILE A 203 6.98 -10.45 21.33
CA ILE A 203 6.04 -9.33 21.20
C ILE A 203 5.75 -8.74 22.57
N LYS A 204 5.43 -9.60 23.55
CA LYS A 204 5.22 -9.17 24.93
C LYS A 204 6.46 -8.47 25.49
N LYS A 205 7.64 -9.07 25.30
CA LYS A 205 8.90 -8.45 25.75
C LYS A 205 9.19 -7.13 25.06
N THR A 206 8.87 -7.01 23.77
CA THR A 206 9.03 -5.74 23.03
C THR A 206 8.16 -4.65 23.65
N ALA A 207 6.89 -4.93 23.92
CA ALA A 207 6.01 -3.96 24.58
C ALA A 207 6.54 -3.55 25.96
N GLU A 208 7.01 -4.51 26.77
CA GLU A 208 7.63 -4.23 28.08
C GLU A 208 8.92 -3.39 27.97
N LEU A 209 9.70 -3.54 26.90
CA LEU A 209 10.91 -2.75 26.65
C LEU A 209 10.57 -1.32 26.22
N ILE A 210 9.57 -1.16 25.35
CA ILE A 210 9.07 0.16 24.95
C ILE A 210 8.53 0.90 26.19
N ASP A 211 7.73 0.23 27.02
CA ASP A 211 7.23 0.78 28.30
C ASP A 211 8.36 1.13 29.29
N LYS A 212 9.53 0.49 29.20
CA LYS A 212 10.73 0.84 29.99
C LYS A 212 11.48 2.05 29.44
N GLY A 213 11.14 2.52 28.24
CA GLY A 213 11.76 3.66 27.58
C GLY A 213 12.88 3.31 26.60
N TYR A 214 12.96 2.05 26.16
CA TYR A 214 13.89 1.67 25.09
C TYR A 214 13.30 1.96 23.71
N ILE A 215 14.20 2.19 22.75
CA ILE A 215 13.88 2.43 21.35
C ILE A 215 14.03 1.10 20.60
N VAL A 216 12.99 0.68 19.88
CA VAL A 216 12.94 -0.63 19.22
C VAL A 216 12.65 -0.49 17.73
N ALA A 217 13.42 -1.16 16.87
CA ALA A 217 13.06 -1.31 15.47
C ALA A 217 12.04 -2.44 15.31
N ILE A 218 10.90 -2.19 14.65
CA ILE A 218 9.82 -3.16 14.46
C ILE A 218 9.58 -3.36 12.97
N LYS A 219 9.76 -4.59 12.50
CA LYS A 219 9.46 -4.96 11.12
C LYS A 219 7.94 -5.01 10.91
N GLY A 220 7.43 -4.10 10.08
CA GLY A 220 6.02 -4.00 9.72
C GLY A 220 5.68 -4.72 8.41
N ILE A 221 4.65 -4.23 7.71
CA ILE A 221 4.21 -4.80 6.43
C ILE A 221 5.06 -4.27 5.26
N GLY A 222 5.23 -2.94 5.18
CA GLY A 222 5.92 -2.27 4.07
C GLY A 222 7.37 -1.88 4.35
N GLY A 223 7.84 -2.05 5.57
CA GLY A 223 9.23 -1.84 5.98
C GLY A 223 9.37 -1.85 7.50
N ILE A 224 10.55 -1.48 7.99
CA ILE A 224 10.87 -1.43 9.42
C ILE A 224 10.62 -0.01 9.94
N HIS A 225 10.00 0.07 11.12
CA HIS A 225 9.78 1.33 11.84
C HIS A 225 10.68 1.38 13.07
N ILE A 226 11.06 2.58 13.51
CA ILE A 226 11.61 2.82 14.84
C ILE A 226 10.45 3.23 15.75
N ALA A 227 10.34 2.55 16.89
CA ALA A 227 9.29 2.73 17.85
C ALA A 227 9.81 3.05 19.25
N CYS A 228 9.14 3.95 19.95
CA CYS A 228 9.36 4.24 21.36
C CYS A 228 8.07 4.77 22.01
N ASP A 229 8.05 4.84 23.33
CA ASP A 229 6.92 5.41 24.08
C ASP A 229 6.82 6.91 23.80
N ALA A 230 5.69 7.36 23.22
CA ALA A 230 5.48 8.76 22.89
C ALA A 230 5.19 9.64 24.12
N THR A 231 4.91 9.03 25.28
CA THR A 231 4.58 9.76 26.52
C THR A 231 5.82 10.19 27.29
N LYS A 232 7.00 9.68 26.93
CA LYS A 232 8.27 9.91 27.63
C LYS A 232 9.16 10.89 26.86
N GLU A 233 9.24 12.11 27.37
CA GLU A 233 9.98 13.20 26.73
C GLU A 233 11.48 12.88 26.54
N ASP A 234 12.13 12.34 27.57
CA ASP A 234 13.55 11.96 27.54
C ASP A 234 13.87 10.94 26.44
N VAL A 235 12.99 9.95 26.24
CA VAL A 235 13.13 8.92 25.21
C VAL A 235 12.91 9.50 23.81
N VAL A 236 11.91 10.38 23.65
CA VAL A 236 11.63 11.06 22.38
C VAL A 236 12.81 11.96 21.97
N GLU A 237 13.37 12.72 22.91
CA GLU A 237 14.55 13.54 22.67
C GLU A 237 15.78 12.70 22.31
N GLU A 238 15.98 11.58 22.99
CA GLU A 238 17.07 10.65 22.69
C GLU A 238 16.92 10.06 21.28
N LEU A 239 15.70 9.65 20.90
CA LEU A 239 15.42 9.20 19.55
C LEU A 239 15.81 10.26 18.51
N ARG A 240 15.43 11.53 18.71
CA ARG A 240 15.79 12.64 17.79
C ARG A 240 17.29 12.78 17.60
N LYS A 241 18.06 12.66 18.69
CA LYS A 241 19.53 12.73 18.65
C LYS A 241 20.10 11.59 17.81
N ARG A 242 19.63 10.35 18.03
CA ARG A 242 20.12 9.17 17.30
C ARG A 242 19.83 9.23 15.81
N ILE A 243 18.61 9.60 15.42
CA ILE A 243 18.20 9.66 14.01
C ILE A 243 18.53 10.99 13.32
N LEU A 244 19.20 11.92 14.01
CA LEU A 244 19.58 13.24 13.48
C LEU A 244 18.39 14.06 12.92
N ARG A 245 17.25 14.03 13.63
CA ARG A 245 15.99 14.68 13.20
C ARG A 245 15.51 15.68 14.26
N PRO A 246 15.98 16.94 14.22
CA PRO A 246 15.73 17.89 15.32
C PRO A 246 14.27 18.34 15.42
N GLN A 247 13.59 18.59 14.30
CA GLN A 247 12.26 19.22 14.32
C GLN A 247 11.18 18.47 13.52
N GLN A 248 11.55 17.72 12.47
CA GLN A 248 10.56 17.09 11.61
C GLN A 248 9.59 16.23 12.46
N PRO A 249 8.27 16.42 12.34
CA PRO A 249 7.28 15.89 13.28
C PRO A 249 7.27 14.37 13.26
N PHE A 250 7.19 13.72 14.42
CA PHE A 250 7.03 12.28 14.49
C PHE A 250 5.61 11.86 14.15
N ALA A 251 5.49 10.69 13.52
CA ALA A 251 4.22 10.01 13.38
C ALA A 251 3.98 9.17 14.64
N LEU A 252 2.77 9.27 15.17
CA LEU A 252 2.32 8.53 16.34
C LEU A 252 1.38 7.42 15.91
N MET A 253 1.46 6.28 16.58
CA MET A 253 0.41 5.28 16.56
C MET A 253 -0.30 5.30 17.91
N ALA A 254 -1.61 5.53 17.90
CA ALA A 254 -2.43 5.45 19.11
C ALA A 254 -3.18 4.12 19.14
N LYS A 255 -3.50 3.62 20.33
CA LYS A 255 -4.21 2.35 20.54
C LYS A 255 -5.58 2.32 19.88
N ASP A 256 -6.36 3.38 20.06
CA ASP A 256 -7.74 3.51 19.62
C ASP A 256 -8.11 4.98 19.43
N LEU A 257 -9.32 5.24 18.92
CA LEU A 257 -9.82 6.60 18.68
C LEU A 257 -9.99 7.42 19.95
N GLU A 258 -10.39 6.80 21.06
CA GLU A 258 -10.55 7.49 22.35
C GLU A 258 -9.21 8.06 22.82
N THR A 259 -8.14 7.29 22.65
CA THR A 259 -6.78 7.75 22.90
C THR A 259 -6.43 8.96 22.04
N ILE A 260 -6.73 8.96 20.74
CA ILE A 260 -6.46 10.11 19.86
C ILE A 260 -7.26 11.34 20.29
N GLU A 261 -8.54 11.15 20.58
CA GLU A 261 -9.44 12.21 21.05
C GLU A 261 -8.96 12.81 22.39
N SER A 262 -8.10 12.14 23.16
CA SER A 262 -7.52 12.72 24.38
C SER A 262 -6.47 13.81 24.13
N PHE A 263 -5.73 13.77 23.01
CA PHE A 263 -4.60 14.67 22.73
C PHE A 263 -4.70 15.46 21.41
N ALA A 264 -5.66 15.13 20.55
CA ALA A 264 -5.89 15.80 19.28
C ALA A 264 -7.38 16.07 19.04
N VAL A 265 -7.67 17.05 18.19
CA VAL A 265 -9.01 17.35 17.68
C VAL A 265 -9.23 16.55 16.41
N ILE A 266 -10.38 15.88 16.31
CA ILE A 266 -10.72 15.02 15.17
C ILE A 266 -12.08 15.44 14.60
N SER A 267 -12.10 15.81 13.33
CA SER A 267 -13.34 16.00 12.56
C SER A 267 -13.93 14.66 12.12
N LYS A 268 -15.19 14.68 11.65
CA LYS A 268 -15.86 13.47 11.15
C LYS A 268 -15.09 12.84 9.97
N ALA A 269 -14.63 13.65 9.02
CA ALA A 269 -13.91 13.17 7.84
C ALA A 269 -12.53 12.57 8.20
N GLU A 270 -11.81 13.18 9.14
CA GLU A 270 -10.54 12.65 9.66
C GLU A 270 -10.74 11.31 10.38
N LYS A 271 -11.82 11.18 11.17
CA LYS A 271 -12.18 9.93 11.84
C LYS A 271 -12.47 8.80 10.85
N GLU A 272 -13.20 9.10 9.77
CA GLU A 272 -13.46 8.14 8.69
C GLU A 272 -12.17 7.71 7.98
N GLU A 273 -11.25 8.65 7.70
CA GLU A 273 -9.98 8.34 7.05
C GLU A 273 -9.05 7.52 7.96
N LEU A 274 -8.98 7.83 9.26
CA LEU A 274 -8.25 7.03 10.27
C LEU A 274 -8.81 5.62 10.40
N LEU A 275 -10.13 5.46 10.34
CA LEU A 275 -10.80 4.17 10.43
C LEU A 275 -10.72 3.36 9.15
N SER A 276 -10.46 4.00 8.01
CA SER A 276 -10.37 3.35 6.70
C SER A 276 -9.46 2.13 6.71
N TYR A 277 -9.68 1.23 5.75
CA TYR A 277 -8.85 0.04 5.56
C TYR A 277 -7.37 0.37 5.26
N ARG A 278 -7.07 1.63 4.93
CA ARG A 278 -5.72 2.11 4.63
C ARG A 278 -4.95 2.47 5.90
N LYS A 279 -5.62 2.86 6.99
CA LYS A 279 -4.99 3.33 8.24
C LYS A 279 -3.80 4.28 7.98
N PRO A 280 -3.99 5.41 7.26
CA PRO A 280 -2.91 6.35 6.99
C PRO A 280 -2.51 7.12 8.26
N ILE A 281 -1.40 7.83 8.19
CA ILE A 281 -1.07 8.89 9.15
C ILE A 281 -1.90 10.12 8.76
N VAL A 282 -2.73 10.61 9.67
CA VAL A 282 -3.52 11.84 9.50
C VAL A 282 -2.90 12.94 10.36
N ALA A 283 -2.60 14.08 9.76
CA ALA A 283 -2.12 15.26 10.47
C ALA A 283 -3.29 15.98 11.15
N LEU A 284 -3.41 15.82 12.48
CA LEU A 284 -4.50 16.34 13.29
C LEU A 284 -4.06 17.57 14.08
N HIS A 285 -4.99 18.46 14.38
CA HIS A 285 -4.74 19.57 15.29
C HIS A 285 -4.51 19.07 16.73
N LYS A 286 -3.44 19.54 17.38
CA LYS A 286 -3.18 19.29 18.80
C LYS A 286 -4.31 19.90 19.64
N LYS A 287 -4.68 19.24 20.74
CA LYS A 287 -5.52 19.88 21.78
C LYS A 287 -4.69 20.86 22.59
N GLU A 288 -5.36 21.88 23.11
CA GLU A 288 -4.78 22.85 24.04
C GLU A 288 -5.43 22.70 25.44
N PRO A 289 -4.66 22.45 26.50
CA PRO A 289 -3.21 22.21 26.51
C PRO A 289 -2.85 20.83 25.90
N PHE A 290 -1.70 20.75 25.22
CA PHE A 290 -1.23 19.50 24.61
C PHE A 290 -0.68 18.55 25.69
N PRO A 291 -1.25 17.33 25.84
CA PRO A 291 -0.91 16.45 26.98
C PRO A 291 0.31 15.55 26.74
N LEU A 292 0.88 15.53 25.53
CA LEU A 292 2.08 14.74 25.20
C LEU A 292 3.31 15.68 25.09
N PRO A 293 4.55 15.13 25.11
CA PRO A 293 5.76 15.93 24.97
C PRO A 293 5.77 16.80 23.71
N GLU A 294 6.10 18.09 23.86
CA GLU A 294 6.17 19.02 22.73
C GLU A 294 7.28 18.62 21.72
N ALA A 295 8.30 17.92 22.21
CA ALA A 295 9.35 17.30 21.40
C ALA A 295 8.80 16.38 20.30
N LEU A 296 7.55 15.89 20.34
CA LEU A 296 6.99 15.07 19.27
C LEU A 296 6.80 15.84 17.95
N ALA A 297 6.43 17.11 18.02
CA ALA A 297 6.23 17.98 16.85
C ALA A 297 6.44 19.45 17.25
N PRO A 298 7.70 19.87 17.50
CA PRO A 298 8.00 21.18 18.07
C PRO A 298 7.60 22.31 17.13
N GLY A 299 6.87 23.30 17.66
CA GLY A 299 6.50 24.51 16.91
C GLY A 299 5.40 24.29 15.86
N LEU A 300 4.77 23.11 15.85
CA LEU A 300 3.66 22.78 14.96
C LEU A 300 2.37 22.64 15.76
N HIS A 301 1.27 23.20 15.25
CA HIS A 301 -0.06 23.02 15.80
C HIS A 301 -0.69 21.67 15.43
N THR A 302 -0.02 20.89 14.58
CA THR A 302 -0.47 19.56 14.14
C THR A 302 0.45 18.45 14.61
N ILE A 303 -0.11 17.24 14.76
CA ILE A 303 0.61 16.00 15.03
C ILE A 303 0.13 14.90 14.07
N GLY A 304 1.04 14.10 13.52
CA GLY A 304 0.70 12.99 12.64
C GLY A 304 0.29 11.77 13.45
N VAL A 305 -0.90 11.22 13.23
CA VAL A 305 -1.44 10.10 14.01
C VAL A 305 -1.99 9.01 13.09
N MET A 306 -1.71 7.75 13.40
CA MET A 306 -2.32 6.58 12.77
C MET A 306 -2.85 5.60 13.82
N LEU A 307 -3.67 4.66 13.36
CA LEU A 307 -4.22 3.57 14.16
C LEU A 307 -3.51 2.24 13.86
N PRO A 308 -3.66 1.22 14.73
CA PRO A 308 -3.09 -0.09 14.51
C PRO A 308 -3.63 -0.69 13.21
N TYR A 309 -2.74 -1.14 12.33
CA TYR A 309 -3.12 -1.61 10.99
C TYR A 309 -2.81 -3.10 10.74
N SER A 310 -2.16 -3.79 11.67
CA SER A 310 -1.82 -5.21 11.51
C SER A 310 -1.80 -5.92 12.86
N GLY A 311 -1.85 -7.25 12.85
CA GLY A 311 -1.91 -8.07 14.07
C GLY A 311 -0.82 -7.71 15.09
N ILE A 312 0.42 -7.51 14.64
CA ILE A 312 1.51 -7.09 15.55
C ILE A 312 1.21 -5.80 16.32
N HIS A 313 0.61 -4.78 15.69
CA HIS A 313 0.31 -3.52 16.35
C HIS A 313 -0.72 -3.70 17.47
N HIS A 314 -1.78 -4.47 17.19
CA HIS A 314 -2.79 -4.78 18.21
C HIS A 314 -2.19 -5.57 19.38
N LEU A 315 -1.31 -6.55 19.11
CA LEU A 315 -0.65 -7.33 20.16
C LEU A 315 0.32 -6.50 21.00
N LEU A 316 1.05 -5.57 20.39
CA LEU A 316 1.91 -4.64 21.14
C LEU A 316 1.06 -3.79 22.09
N PHE A 317 -0.02 -3.14 21.62
CA PHE A 317 -0.91 -2.37 22.49
C PHE A 317 -1.68 -3.20 23.52
N HIS A 318 -1.84 -4.50 23.30
CA HIS A 318 -2.43 -5.39 24.29
C HIS A 318 -1.49 -5.62 25.49
N HIS A 319 -0.18 -5.70 25.25
CA HIS A 319 0.82 -5.91 26.31
C HIS A 319 1.39 -4.62 26.89
N SER A 320 1.35 -3.54 26.11
CA SER A 320 1.84 -2.21 26.47
C SER A 320 0.96 -1.53 27.50
N LYS A 321 1.59 -0.79 28.41
CA LYS A 321 0.92 0.19 29.27
C LYS A 321 0.75 1.52 28.55
N SER A 322 1.73 1.91 27.72
CA SER A 322 1.63 3.14 26.96
C SER A 322 0.57 3.02 25.85
N PRO A 323 -0.37 3.96 25.74
CA PRO A 323 -1.41 3.94 24.71
C PRO A 323 -0.97 4.62 23.40
N VAL A 324 0.22 5.24 23.36
CA VAL A 324 0.72 5.95 22.18
C VAL A 324 2.20 5.67 21.97
N TYR A 325 2.55 5.25 20.75
CA TYR A 325 3.92 5.05 20.31
C TYR A 325 4.34 6.08 19.29
N VAL A 326 5.61 6.45 19.28
CA VAL A 326 6.24 6.96 18.06
C VAL A 326 6.39 5.78 17.09
N MET A 327 6.05 5.97 15.82
CA MET A 327 6.24 4.99 14.76
C MET A 327 6.78 5.73 13.53
N THR A 328 8.10 5.81 13.40
CA THR A 328 8.74 6.51 12.28
C THR A 328 9.52 5.53 11.40
N SER A 329 9.76 5.87 10.13
CA SER A 329 10.50 5.01 9.22
C SER A 329 11.92 4.77 9.72
N ALA A 330 12.38 3.51 9.69
CA ALA A 330 13.72 3.15 10.13
C ALA A 330 14.75 3.45 9.03
N ASN A 331 15.25 4.68 9.02
CA ASN A 331 16.29 5.15 8.12
C ASN A 331 16.99 6.40 8.69
N TYR A 332 18.24 6.61 8.29
CA TYR A 332 18.86 7.93 8.41
C TYR A 332 18.15 8.95 7.50
N PRO A 333 18.16 10.24 7.84
CA PRO A 333 17.56 11.28 7.01
C PRO A 333 18.02 11.19 5.55
N GLY A 334 17.05 11.11 4.63
CA GLY A 334 17.30 11.03 3.18
C GLY A 334 17.54 9.64 2.62
N LEU A 335 17.69 8.60 3.45
CA LEU A 335 17.77 7.20 2.99
C LEU A 335 16.38 6.55 2.95
N PRO A 336 16.17 5.53 2.09
CA PRO A 336 14.90 4.83 2.01
C PRO A 336 14.73 3.85 3.19
N MET A 337 13.50 3.62 3.63
CA MET A 337 13.17 2.77 4.79
C MET A 337 13.74 1.35 4.68
N VAL A 338 14.47 0.88 5.69
CA VAL A 338 15.04 -0.48 5.69
C VAL A 338 13.94 -1.55 5.63
N LYS A 339 14.10 -2.56 4.75
CA LYS A 339 13.15 -3.68 4.58
C LYS A 339 13.72 -5.07 4.92
N ASP A 340 15.03 -5.23 4.73
CA ASP A 340 15.74 -6.50 4.90
C ASP A 340 16.34 -6.63 6.31
N ASN A 341 16.27 -7.83 6.90
CA ASN A 341 16.76 -8.07 8.25
C ASN A 341 18.28 -7.84 8.36
N ASP A 342 19.04 -8.28 7.36
CA ASP A 342 20.51 -8.15 7.36
C ASP A 342 20.96 -6.69 7.30
N LYS A 343 20.20 -5.85 6.59
CA LYS A 343 20.43 -4.40 6.57
C LYS A 343 20.03 -3.75 7.90
N ALA A 344 18.96 -4.23 8.53
CA ALA A 344 18.51 -3.71 9.82
C ALA A 344 19.60 -3.79 10.90
N PHE A 345 20.30 -4.92 11.00
CA PHE A 345 21.41 -5.08 11.95
C PHE A 345 22.61 -4.18 11.65
N LYS A 346 22.85 -3.83 10.37
CA LYS A 346 23.99 -3.00 9.97
C LYS A 346 23.69 -1.51 10.11
N GLU A 347 22.52 -1.09 9.64
CA GLU A 347 22.16 0.33 9.50
C GLU A 347 21.50 0.89 10.75
N LEU A 348 20.79 0.08 11.54
CA LEU A 348 20.03 0.56 12.70
C LEU A 348 20.75 0.37 14.05
N LYS A 349 21.95 -0.23 14.05
CA LYS A 349 22.70 -0.59 15.26
C LYS A 349 22.88 0.56 16.25
N ASP A 350 23.15 1.76 15.74
CA ASP A 350 23.37 2.96 16.55
C ASP A 350 22.08 3.78 16.76
N LEU A 351 20.98 3.37 16.12
CA LEU A 351 19.70 4.07 16.17
C LEU A 351 18.76 3.49 17.22
N VAL A 352 18.80 2.17 17.44
CA VAL A 352 17.85 1.44 18.29
C VAL A 352 18.56 0.57 19.32
N ASP A 353 17.88 0.27 20.41
CA ASP A 353 18.38 -0.62 21.46
C ASP A 353 18.08 -2.10 21.14
N TYR A 354 16.94 -2.34 20.47
CA TYR A 354 16.45 -3.68 20.13
C TYR A 354 15.83 -3.74 18.74
N LEU A 355 15.72 -4.95 18.17
CA LEU A 355 15.08 -5.21 16.88
C LEU A 355 14.07 -6.34 17.00
N LEU A 356 12.80 -6.07 16.72
CA LEU A 356 11.73 -7.04 16.58
C LEU A 356 11.52 -7.32 15.07
N LEU A 357 12.06 -8.43 14.60
CA LEU A 357 12.08 -8.80 13.18
C LEU A 357 11.30 -10.09 12.91
N HIS A 358 10.92 -10.30 11.65
CA HIS A 358 10.28 -11.53 11.21
C HIS A 358 10.85 -12.06 9.89
N ASN A 359 10.61 -13.34 9.63
CA ASN A 359 11.13 -14.06 8.47
C ASN A 359 10.29 -13.91 7.17
N ARG A 360 9.08 -13.34 7.20
CA ARG A 360 8.43 -12.93 5.93
C ARG A 360 9.21 -11.80 5.28
N LYS A 361 9.65 -11.98 4.04
CA LYS A 361 10.31 -10.93 3.26
C LYS A 361 9.32 -9.83 2.89
N ILE A 362 9.80 -8.59 2.87
CA ILE A 362 9.07 -7.44 2.35
C ILE A 362 9.65 -7.18 0.98
N LEU A 363 8.88 -7.44 -0.07
CA LEU A 363 9.37 -7.30 -1.43
C LEU A 363 9.44 -5.83 -1.79
N ASN A 364 8.27 -5.17 -1.79
CA ASN A 364 8.14 -3.77 -2.13
C ASN A 364 8.11 -2.93 -0.86
N ARG A 365 8.94 -1.89 -0.83
CA ARG A 365 8.86 -0.88 0.24
C ARG A 365 7.53 -0.15 0.10
N ALA A 366 6.90 0.11 1.23
CA ALA A 366 5.71 0.95 1.28
C ALA A 366 5.71 1.74 2.58
N ASP A 367 6.23 2.97 2.52
CA ASP A 367 6.10 3.96 3.60
C ASP A 367 4.63 4.18 3.95
N ASP A 368 4.36 4.52 5.20
CA ASP A 368 3.04 4.95 5.64
C ASP A 368 2.58 6.19 4.86
N SER A 369 1.38 6.15 4.31
CA SER A 369 0.78 7.31 3.64
C SER A 369 0.44 8.39 4.65
N VAL A 370 0.61 9.66 4.24
CA VAL A 370 0.37 10.83 5.09
C VAL A 370 -0.68 11.72 4.44
N ILE A 371 -1.71 12.06 5.20
CA ILE A 371 -2.87 12.82 4.75
C ILE A 371 -3.08 14.00 5.69
N ARG A 372 -3.52 15.12 5.14
CA ARG A 372 -3.96 16.30 5.88
C ARG A 372 -5.28 16.78 5.31
N PHE A 373 -6.17 17.27 6.17
CA PHE A 373 -7.36 17.96 5.72
C PHE A 373 -7.10 19.47 5.67
N VAL A 374 -7.52 20.10 4.57
CA VAL A 374 -7.43 21.55 4.34
C VAL A 374 -8.84 22.01 3.97
N ASP A 375 -9.43 22.89 4.78
CA ASP A 375 -10.79 23.42 4.59
C ASP A 375 -11.84 22.33 4.30
N GLY A 376 -11.76 21.21 5.02
CA GLY A 376 -12.66 20.07 4.90
C GLY A 376 -12.36 19.13 3.74
N SER A 377 -11.41 19.46 2.87
CA SER A 377 -10.98 18.62 1.73
C SER A 377 -9.75 17.80 2.08
N ARG A 378 -9.72 16.55 1.59
CA ARG A 378 -8.60 15.64 1.83
C ARG A 378 -7.43 15.95 0.88
N ALA A 379 -6.28 16.33 1.42
CA ALA A 379 -5.03 16.48 0.70
C ALA A 379 -4.05 15.35 1.06
N ILE A 380 -3.56 14.63 0.06
CA ILE A 380 -2.56 13.58 0.25
C ILE A 380 -1.17 14.21 0.17
N ILE A 381 -0.41 14.18 1.27
CA ILE A 381 0.97 14.66 1.32
C ILE A 381 1.92 13.57 0.83
N ARG A 382 1.63 12.32 1.20
CA ARG A 382 2.43 11.15 0.82
C ARG A 382 1.50 10.02 0.40
N ARG A 383 1.56 9.64 -0.88
CA ARG A 383 0.82 8.51 -1.45
C ARG A 383 1.71 7.26 -1.46
N SER A 384 1.39 6.26 -0.64
CA SER A 384 2.17 5.02 -0.55
C SER A 384 1.30 3.86 -0.02
N ARG A 385 1.54 3.33 1.19
CA ARG A 385 0.80 2.19 1.76
C ARG A 385 -0.70 2.45 1.78
N GLY A 386 -1.49 1.45 1.40
CA GLY A 386 -2.96 1.52 1.34
C GLY A 386 -3.51 2.21 0.08
N PHE A 387 -2.65 2.83 -0.73
CA PHE A 387 -3.02 3.44 -1.99
C PHE A 387 -2.36 2.75 -3.18
N VAL A 388 -1.07 2.44 -3.08
CA VAL A 388 -0.31 1.85 -4.17
C VAL A 388 -0.64 0.37 -4.32
N PRO A 389 -0.88 -0.16 -5.54
CA PRO A 389 -0.69 0.48 -6.85
C PRO A 389 -2.01 0.90 -7.52
N LEU A 390 -2.98 1.43 -6.77
CA LEU A 390 -4.24 1.89 -7.36
C LEU A 390 -3.99 3.03 -8.37
N PRO A 391 -4.56 2.96 -9.58
CA PRO A 391 -4.40 3.98 -10.60
C PRO A 391 -5.26 5.21 -10.32
N ILE A 392 -4.96 6.28 -11.06
CA ILE A 392 -5.81 7.46 -11.25
C ILE A 392 -6.18 7.49 -12.74
N ASP A 393 -7.45 7.72 -13.07
CA ASP A 393 -7.88 7.82 -14.46
C ASP A 393 -7.32 9.11 -15.10
N MET A 394 -6.96 9.05 -16.37
CA MET A 394 -6.47 10.20 -17.14
C MET A 394 -7.16 10.26 -18.52
N PRO A 395 -7.29 11.46 -19.12
CA PRO A 395 -8.05 11.64 -20.36
C PRO A 395 -7.33 11.15 -21.63
N PHE A 396 -6.06 10.77 -21.53
CA PHE A 396 -5.23 10.37 -22.67
C PHE A 396 -4.87 8.88 -22.62
N GLU A 397 -4.64 8.26 -23.77
CA GLU A 397 -4.22 6.86 -23.86
C GLU A 397 -2.81 6.78 -24.46
N PHE A 398 -1.83 6.46 -23.62
CA PHE A 398 -0.47 6.12 -24.02
C PHE A 398 0.17 5.22 -22.96
N THR A 399 1.24 4.54 -23.31
CA THR A 399 2.06 3.75 -22.38
C THR A 399 3.36 4.49 -22.12
N GLY A 400 3.54 5.06 -20.94
CA GLY A 400 4.72 5.89 -20.66
C GLY A 400 5.19 5.83 -19.21
N LEU A 401 6.40 6.34 -18.97
CA LEU A 401 7.00 6.45 -17.65
C LEU A 401 7.27 7.92 -17.33
N ALA A 402 6.67 8.44 -16.26
CA ALA A 402 7.00 9.74 -15.70
C ALA A 402 7.90 9.57 -14.47
N VAL A 403 9.16 10.00 -14.52
CA VAL A 403 10.11 9.87 -13.40
C VAL A 403 9.94 10.95 -12.33
N GLY A 404 9.29 12.07 -12.66
CA GLY A 404 8.98 13.15 -11.73
C GLY A 404 10.20 13.99 -11.29
N ALA A 405 10.01 14.69 -10.17
CA ALA A 405 11.00 15.58 -9.56
C ALA A 405 12.03 14.82 -8.71
N GLU A 406 13.02 15.53 -8.15
CA GLU A 406 14.07 14.90 -7.33
C GLU A 406 13.65 14.69 -5.86
N LEU A 407 12.96 15.68 -5.28
CA LEU A 407 12.54 15.69 -3.87
C LEU A 407 11.16 15.07 -3.69
N LEU A 408 10.97 14.34 -2.59
CA LEU A 408 9.70 13.70 -2.21
C LEU A 408 9.07 12.88 -3.36
N ASN A 409 9.91 12.26 -4.20
CA ASN A 409 9.51 11.77 -5.51
C ASN A 409 8.56 10.55 -5.42
N ALA A 410 7.71 10.44 -6.44
CA ALA A 410 7.01 9.24 -6.83
C ALA A 410 6.93 9.22 -8.36
N PHE A 411 7.39 8.13 -8.99
CA PHE A 411 7.26 7.98 -10.44
C PHE A 411 5.87 7.44 -10.79
N GLY A 412 5.48 7.54 -12.05
CA GLY A 412 4.20 7.03 -12.54
C GLY A 412 4.34 6.27 -13.86
N PHE A 413 3.61 5.17 -14.00
CA PHE A 413 3.39 4.54 -15.31
C PHE A 413 2.02 4.90 -15.86
N ALA A 414 1.98 5.46 -17.06
CA ALA A 414 0.77 5.62 -17.85
C ALA A 414 0.48 4.32 -18.61
N LYS A 415 -0.78 3.85 -18.60
CA LYS A 415 -1.27 2.72 -19.41
C LYS A 415 -2.80 2.74 -19.46
N ASN A 416 -3.39 2.54 -20.64
CA ASN A 416 -4.84 2.34 -20.83
C ASN A 416 -5.72 3.43 -20.17
N GLY A 417 -5.37 4.71 -20.37
CA GLY A 417 -6.13 5.81 -19.78
C GLY A 417 -5.95 5.97 -18.28
N ARG A 418 -4.86 5.45 -17.70
CA ARG A 418 -4.59 5.47 -16.26
C ARG A 418 -3.14 5.75 -15.95
N ILE A 419 -2.90 6.45 -14.84
CA ILE A 419 -1.57 6.62 -14.24
C ILE A 419 -1.45 5.82 -12.93
N TYR A 420 -0.42 4.99 -12.87
CA TYR A 420 -0.05 4.16 -11.72
C TYR A 420 1.14 4.80 -11.00
N SER A 421 0.83 5.62 -10.00
CA SER A 421 1.85 6.21 -9.11
C SER A 421 2.52 5.14 -8.26
N SER A 422 3.85 5.23 -8.13
CA SER A 422 4.65 4.40 -7.25
C SER A 422 4.37 4.71 -5.77
N GLN A 423 4.94 3.89 -4.89
CA GLN A 423 5.18 4.28 -3.50
C GLN A 423 6.06 5.53 -3.41
N TYR A 424 6.10 6.10 -2.21
CA TYR A 424 7.04 7.17 -1.90
C TYR A 424 8.48 6.69 -2.11
N ILE A 425 9.16 7.29 -3.09
CA ILE A 425 10.57 7.01 -3.41
C ILE A 425 11.46 7.86 -2.50
N GLY A 426 11.07 9.12 -2.28
CA GLY A 426 11.80 10.04 -1.44
C GLY A 426 12.78 10.91 -2.22
N ASN A 427 13.93 11.20 -1.64
CA ASN A 427 14.88 12.14 -2.21
C ASN A 427 15.94 11.42 -3.06
N THR A 428 15.81 11.52 -4.38
CA THR A 428 16.68 10.82 -5.34
C THR A 428 18.08 11.44 -5.50
N SER A 429 18.41 12.50 -4.75
CA SER A 429 19.78 13.02 -4.65
C SER A 429 20.77 12.02 -4.04
N LYS A 430 20.26 11.03 -3.28
CA LYS A 430 21.05 9.93 -2.72
C LYS A 430 21.08 8.74 -3.67
N VAL A 431 22.25 8.15 -3.86
CA VAL A 431 22.45 7.01 -4.77
C VAL A 431 21.59 5.82 -4.36
N GLU A 432 21.47 5.57 -3.06
CA GLU A 432 20.64 4.50 -2.49
C GLU A 432 19.15 4.66 -2.85
N VAL A 433 18.67 5.90 -2.95
CA VAL A 433 17.28 6.20 -3.33
C VAL A 433 17.10 6.05 -4.84
N LEU A 434 18.09 6.44 -5.64
CA LEU A 434 18.05 6.25 -7.09
C LEU A 434 18.04 4.76 -7.46
N GLU A 435 18.85 3.93 -6.80
CA GLU A 435 18.83 2.47 -6.99
C GLU A 435 17.50 1.85 -6.55
N PHE A 436 16.93 2.33 -5.44
CA PHE A 436 15.58 1.94 -5.02
C PHE A 436 14.53 2.31 -6.10
N MET A 437 14.64 3.48 -6.71
CA MET A 437 13.76 3.89 -7.81
C MET A 437 13.87 2.95 -9.01
N ARG A 438 15.08 2.53 -9.40
CA ARG A 438 15.29 1.54 -10.48
C ARG A 438 14.63 0.20 -10.16
N GLU A 439 14.81 -0.33 -8.94
CA GLU A 439 14.17 -1.57 -8.47
C GLU A 439 12.64 -1.46 -8.56
N ALA A 440 12.09 -0.33 -8.10
CA ALA A 440 10.66 -0.08 -8.11
C ALA A 440 10.10 0.07 -9.53
N ILE A 441 10.78 0.79 -10.44
CA ILE A 441 10.38 0.92 -11.86
C ILE A 441 10.32 -0.47 -12.51
N ALA A 442 11.35 -1.29 -12.30
CA ALA A 442 11.41 -2.64 -12.85
C ALA A 442 10.25 -3.53 -12.35
N HIS A 443 9.94 -3.44 -11.05
CA HIS A 443 8.81 -4.18 -10.47
C HIS A 443 7.47 -3.70 -11.04
N PHE A 444 7.23 -2.39 -11.12
CA PHE A 444 6.02 -1.82 -11.71
C PHE A 444 5.84 -2.23 -13.17
N ARG A 445 6.89 -2.15 -13.98
CA ARG A 445 6.87 -2.59 -15.39
C ARG A 445 6.46 -4.05 -15.51
N LYS A 446 6.99 -4.91 -14.63
CA LYS A 446 6.67 -6.35 -14.58
C LYS A 446 5.21 -6.61 -14.24
N ILE A 447 4.69 -6.00 -13.18
CA ILE A 447 3.32 -6.24 -12.70
C ILE A 447 2.26 -5.58 -13.59
N LEU A 448 2.58 -4.45 -14.23
CA LEU A 448 1.69 -3.78 -15.19
C LEU A 448 1.78 -4.38 -16.60
N ARG A 449 2.66 -5.36 -16.83
CA ARG A 449 2.89 -6.03 -18.12
C ARG A 449 3.25 -5.04 -19.23
N ILE A 450 4.04 -4.01 -18.91
CA ILE A 450 4.48 -2.98 -19.86
C ILE A 450 5.71 -3.49 -20.60
N LYS A 451 5.54 -3.83 -21.88
CA LYS A 451 6.63 -4.30 -22.74
C LYS A 451 7.39 -3.15 -23.38
N ASN A 452 6.66 -2.23 -24.00
CA ASN A 452 7.20 -1.08 -24.70
C ASN A 452 6.69 0.20 -24.04
N LEU A 453 7.50 1.26 -24.13
CA LEU A 453 7.12 2.61 -23.73
C LEU A 453 7.04 3.45 -25.00
N ASP A 454 6.01 4.28 -25.06
CA ASP A 454 5.82 5.28 -26.10
C ASP A 454 6.62 6.55 -25.73
N LEU A 455 6.71 6.87 -24.43
CA LEU A 455 7.29 8.11 -23.93
C LEU A 455 7.88 7.96 -22.52
N ILE A 456 9.02 8.63 -22.28
CA ILE A 456 9.56 8.86 -20.94
C ILE A 456 9.54 10.36 -20.63
N ILE A 457 8.98 10.72 -19.47
CA ILE A 457 8.76 12.09 -19.03
C ILE A 457 9.59 12.38 -17.78
N SER A 458 10.29 13.50 -17.74
CA SER A 458 10.93 14.02 -16.53
C SER A 458 10.60 15.48 -16.25
N ASP A 459 10.98 15.96 -15.08
CA ASP A 459 11.05 17.39 -14.81
C ASP A 459 11.99 18.10 -15.81
N LEU A 460 11.74 19.39 -16.03
CA LEU A 460 12.55 20.27 -16.87
C LEU A 460 13.96 20.47 -16.31
N HIS A 461 14.15 20.32 -15.00
CA HIS A 461 15.44 20.50 -14.37
C HIS A 461 16.50 19.51 -14.92
N PRO A 462 17.55 19.99 -15.60
CA PRO A 462 18.49 19.12 -16.33
C PRO A 462 19.43 18.33 -15.41
N LEU A 463 19.66 18.80 -14.18
CA LEU A 463 20.62 18.18 -13.25
C LEU A 463 20.02 17.15 -12.28
N TYR A 464 18.70 17.00 -12.24
CA TYR A 464 18.09 16.02 -11.33
C TYR A 464 18.54 14.62 -11.65
N ASN A 465 18.75 13.81 -10.62
CA ASN A 465 19.07 12.40 -10.81
C ASN A 465 17.93 11.64 -11.49
N THR A 466 16.68 12.07 -11.31
CA THR A 466 15.53 11.54 -12.06
C THR A 466 15.64 11.85 -13.55
N THR A 467 15.94 13.09 -13.92
CA THR A 467 16.13 13.51 -15.33
C THR A 467 17.26 12.72 -16.00
N LYS A 468 18.40 12.56 -15.32
CA LYS A 468 19.52 11.74 -15.83
C LYS A 468 19.13 10.29 -16.04
N LEU A 469 18.39 9.70 -15.09
CA LEU A 469 17.85 8.35 -15.21
C LEU A 469 16.90 8.23 -16.41
N ALA A 470 16.01 9.19 -16.61
CA ALA A 470 15.08 9.19 -17.74
C ALA A 470 15.80 9.28 -19.09
N MET A 471 16.82 10.14 -19.21
CA MET A 471 17.67 10.23 -20.40
C MET A 471 18.36 8.90 -20.69
N GLU A 472 19.02 8.31 -19.69
CA GLU A 472 19.69 7.01 -19.82
C GLU A 472 18.71 5.90 -20.27
N MET A 473 17.52 5.85 -19.68
CA MET A 473 16.49 4.87 -20.05
C MET A 473 15.96 5.10 -21.47
N ALA A 474 15.73 6.35 -21.87
CA ALA A 474 15.24 6.69 -23.19
C ALA A 474 16.25 6.30 -24.29
N GLU A 475 17.53 6.58 -24.07
CA GLU A 475 18.62 6.17 -24.97
C GLU A 475 18.74 4.65 -25.07
N ASN A 476 18.69 3.95 -23.93
CA ASN A 476 18.83 2.49 -23.90
C ASN A 476 17.65 1.75 -24.55
N GLU A 477 16.44 2.28 -24.45
CA GLU A 477 15.23 1.65 -24.99
C GLU A 477 14.83 2.19 -26.38
N GLY A 478 15.47 3.28 -26.85
CA GLY A 478 15.12 3.95 -28.09
C GLY A 478 13.72 4.59 -28.04
N VAL A 479 13.37 5.18 -26.90
CA VAL A 479 12.05 5.76 -26.59
C VAL A 479 12.16 7.28 -26.61
N GLU A 480 11.08 7.96 -27.00
CA GLU A 480 11.02 9.42 -26.96
C GLU A 480 11.16 9.93 -25.52
N PHE A 481 11.92 11.02 -25.35
CA PHE A 481 12.16 11.66 -24.06
C PHE A 481 11.60 13.08 -24.06
N LEU A 482 10.72 13.38 -23.11
CA LEU A 482 10.07 14.67 -22.96
C LEU A 482 10.34 15.25 -21.57
N GLN A 483 10.72 16.52 -21.54
CA GLN A 483 10.84 17.28 -20.30
C GLN A 483 9.64 18.21 -20.13
N VAL A 484 9.09 18.26 -18.92
CA VAL A 484 7.94 19.10 -18.57
C VAL A 484 8.24 19.99 -17.38
N GLN A 485 7.68 21.20 -17.39
CA GLN A 485 7.96 22.18 -16.35
C GLN A 485 7.26 21.83 -15.02
N HIS A 486 7.93 22.15 -13.90
CA HIS A 486 7.54 21.76 -12.56
C HIS A 486 6.15 22.29 -12.11
N HIS A 487 5.92 23.60 -12.26
CA HIS A 487 4.67 24.27 -11.87
C HIS A 487 3.51 23.90 -12.79
N TYR A 488 3.77 23.72 -14.09
CA TYR A 488 2.80 23.16 -15.04
C TYR A 488 2.38 21.75 -14.61
N SER A 489 3.33 20.92 -14.16
CA SER A 489 3.05 19.58 -13.66
C SER A 489 2.20 19.59 -12.38
N HIS A 490 2.45 20.52 -11.45
CA HIS A 490 1.61 20.71 -10.25
C HIS A 490 0.16 21.04 -10.63
N ILE A 491 -0.04 22.01 -11.51
CA ILE A 491 -1.38 22.42 -11.94
C ILE A 491 -2.05 21.30 -12.77
N ALA A 492 -1.28 20.59 -13.60
CA ALA A 492 -1.80 19.51 -14.46
C ALA A 492 -2.26 18.31 -13.64
N SER A 493 -1.64 18.07 -12.48
CA SER A 493 -2.11 17.03 -11.56
C SER A 493 -3.54 17.30 -11.07
N VAL A 494 -3.90 18.56 -10.84
CA VAL A 494 -5.25 18.97 -10.44
C VAL A 494 -6.24 18.80 -11.61
N MET A 495 -5.84 19.18 -12.82
CA MET A 495 -6.64 18.96 -14.03
C MET A 495 -6.92 17.47 -14.25
N ALA A 496 -5.89 16.63 -14.13
CA ALA A 496 -5.99 15.19 -14.33
C ALA A 496 -6.91 14.54 -13.29
N GLU A 497 -6.75 14.86 -12.00
CA GLU A 497 -7.59 14.28 -10.94
C GLU A 497 -9.06 14.69 -11.07
N ASN A 498 -9.32 15.93 -11.48
CA ASN A 498 -10.68 16.49 -11.58
C ASN A 498 -11.30 16.40 -12.98
N LYS A 499 -10.57 15.85 -13.97
CA LYS A 499 -10.98 15.72 -15.38
C LYS A 499 -11.40 17.06 -15.98
N LEU A 500 -10.53 18.06 -15.79
CA LEU A 500 -10.71 19.42 -16.31
C LEU A 500 -9.86 19.61 -17.55
N ASP A 501 -10.41 20.34 -18.52
CA ASP A 501 -9.74 20.58 -19.81
C ASP A 501 -8.99 21.93 -19.85
N GLU A 502 -9.39 22.88 -19.02
CA GLU A 502 -8.86 24.25 -18.98
C GLU A 502 -9.02 24.84 -17.57
N ILE A 503 -7.95 25.42 -17.02
CA ILE A 503 -7.96 26.12 -15.73
C ILE A 503 -6.96 27.28 -15.66
N ILE A 504 -7.22 28.20 -14.74
CA ILE A 504 -6.18 29.07 -14.17
C ILE A 504 -5.74 28.43 -12.85
N GLY A 505 -4.48 28.03 -12.76
CA GLY A 505 -3.88 27.42 -11.58
C GLY A 505 -2.94 28.39 -10.86
N ILE A 506 -2.88 28.26 -9.53
CA ILE A 506 -1.89 28.95 -8.72
C ILE A 506 -0.93 27.88 -8.19
N ALA A 507 0.32 27.93 -8.62
CA ALA A 507 1.37 27.00 -8.20
C ALA A 507 2.28 27.70 -7.19
N VAL A 508 2.17 27.29 -5.93
CA VAL A 508 3.00 27.80 -4.83
C VAL A 508 3.86 26.66 -4.30
N ASP A 509 5.17 26.76 -4.52
CA ASP A 509 6.15 25.76 -4.13
C ASP A 509 7.42 26.43 -3.55
N GLY A 510 8.31 25.64 -2.97
CA GLY A 510 9.60 26.12 -2.50
C GLY A 510 10.54 26.51 -3.64
N VAL A 511 10.80 25.57 -4.57
CA VAL A 511 11.79 25.73 -5.65
C VAL A 511 11.38 24.86 -6.84
N GLY A 512 11.06 25.47 -7.98
CA GLY A 512 10.92 24.77 -9.25
C GLY A 512 11.72 25.41 -10.38
N TYR A 513 12.17 24.59 -11.33
CA TYR A 513 12.92 25.06 -12.50
C TYR A 513 11.97 25.74 -13.49
N GLY A 514 12.21 27.01 -13.78
CA GLY A 514 11.45 27.80 -14.75
C GLY A 514 11.84 27.49 -16.20
N VAL A 515 10.94 27.79 -17.14
CA VAL A 515 11.26 27.69 -18.59
C VAL A 515 12.29 28.72 -19.07
N ASP A 516 12.52 29.75 -18.26
CA ASP A 516 13.42 30.89 -18.46
C ASP A 516 14.73 30.74 -17.65
N ASP A 517 15.04 29.52 -17.21
CA ASP A 517 16.17 29.18 -16.33
C ASP A 517 16.16 29.88 -14.94
N ASN A 518 15.06 30.54 -14.59
CA ASN A 518 14.87 31.15 -13.28
C ASN A 518 14.28 30.14 -12.27
N THR A 519 14.46 30.43 -10.98
CA THR A 519 13.75 29.74 -9.92
C THR A 519 12.33 30.30 -9.78
N TRP A 520 11.33 29.44 -9.92
CA TRP A 520 9.91 29.75 -9.72
C TRP A 520 9.44 29.23 -8.35
N GLY A 521 8.33 29.76 -7.84
CA GLY A 521 7.75 29.32 -6.56
C GLY A 521 6.41 29.94 -6.18
N GLY A 522 5.82 30.80 -7.03
CA GLY A 522 4.57 31.49 -6.71
C GLY A 522 3.89 32.03 -7.95
N GLU A 523 3.57 31.13 -8.88
CA GLU A 523 3.11 31.51 -10.22
C GLU A 523 1.60 31.35 -10.36
N VAL A 524 0.98 32.24 -11.14
CA VAL A 524 -0.38 32.07 -11.67
C VAL A 524 -0.23 31.69 -13.13
N ILE A 525 -0.84 30.60 -13.55
CA ILE A 525 -0.65 30.04 -14.89
C ILE A 525 -2.02 29.68 -15.46
N TYR A 526 -2.28 30.13 -16.68
CA TYR A 526 -3.34 29.63 -17.53
C TYR A 526 -2.89 28.35 -18.22
N MET A 527 -3.72 27.30 -18.19
CA MET A 527 -3.40 26.03 -18.81
C MET A 527 -4.64 25.37 -19.41
N SER A 528 -4.53 25.02 -20.69
CA SER A 528 -5.45 24.16 -21.42
C SER A 528 -4.66 23.04 -22.12
N TYR A 529 -5.34 22.15 -22.85
CA TYR A 529 -4.65 21.16 -23.68
C TYR A 529 -3.97 21.77 -24.92
N GLU A 530 -4.36 22.98 -25.33
CA GLU A 530 -3.84 23.64 -26.53
C GLU A 530 -2.78 24.70 -26.19
N ASP A 531 -2.97 25.41 -25.08
CA ASP A 531 -2.19 26.59 -24.72
C ASP A 531 -1.77 26.59 -23.24
N VAL A 532 -0.58 27.12 -22.97
CA VAL A 532 -0.06 27.35 -21.61
C VAL A 532 0.57 28.74 -21.56
N GLU A 533 0.14 29.57 -20.61
CA GLU A 533 0.62 30.94 -20.43
C GLU A 533 0.83 31.24 -18.93
N ARG A 534 1.97 31.87 -18.58
CA ARG A 534 2.28 32.32 -17.22
C ARG A 534 1.90 33.80 -17.06
#